data_AF-A0A7V3FA56-F1
#
_entry.id   AF-A0A7V3FA56-F1
#
_cell.length_a   1.000
_cell.length_b   1.000
_cell.length_c   1.000
_cell.angle_alpha   90.00
_cell.angle_beta   90.00
_cell.angle_gamma   90.00
#
_symmetry.space_group_name_H-M   'P 1'
#
loop_
_entity.id
_entity.type
_entity.pdbx_description
1 polymer ?
#
loop_
_entity_poly.entity_id
_entity_poly.type
_entity_poly.pdbx_seq_one_letter_code
_entity_poly.pdbx_strand_id
1 'polypeptide(L)' 'MPKTEVTTRLLAGPDAYNFEHFRTQHLLDDLRATMERRGIRPGALAPNFELLSIDGTRMHLSELRGKPTLLHFGSFT' A
#
# COMPACT_ATOMS: atom_id res chain seq x y z
N MET A 1 3.69 -38.11 -17.43
CA MET A 1 3.21 -37.60 -16.13
C MET A 1 3.35 -36.08 -16.14
N PRO A 2 2.26 -35.32 -16.29
CA PRO A 2 2.33 -33.86 -16.41
C PRO A 2 2.62 -33.21 -15.05
N LYS A 3 3.55 -32.24 -15.02
CA LYS A 3 3.72 -31.34 -13.87
C LYS A 3 2.55 -30.36 -13.89
N THR A 4 1.66 -30.49 -12.92
CA THR A 4 0.57 -29.56 -12.64
C THR A 4 1.14 -28.16 -12.40
N GLU A 5 0.88 -27.24 -13.32
CA GLU A 5 1.10 -25.81 -13.12
C GLU A 5 0.07 -25.31 -12.10
N VAL A 6 0.55 -25.04 -10.88
CA VAL A 6 -0.25 -24.32 -9.88
C VAL A 6 -0.16 -22.84 -10.22
N THR A 7 -1.11 -22.37 -11.04
CA THR A 7 -1.43 -20.96 -11.24
C THR A 7 -1.91 -20.36 -9.92
N THR A 8 -1.02 -19.76 -9.13
CA THR A 8 -1.37 -18.74 -8.12
C THR A 8 -0.08 -18.05 -7.66
N ARG A 9 -0.15 -16.72 -7.45
CA ARG A 9 0.76 -15.83 -6.69
C ARG A 9 1.63 -14.95 -7.58
N LEU A 10 1.73 -13.63 -7.40
CA LEU A 10 1.32 -12.78 -6.29
C LEU A 10 1.19 -11.37 -6.89
N LEU A 11 0.12 -10.67 -6.57
CA LEU A 11 0.01 -9.22 -6.74
C LEU A 11 1.28 -8.60 -6.15
N ALA A 12 1.91 -7.66 -6.88
CA ALA A 12 3.14 -6.99 -6.49
C ALA A 12 3.18 -6.78 -4.97
N GLY A 13 4.15 -7.42 -4.31
CA GLY A 13 4.26 -7.42 -2.86
C GLY A 13 4.45 -5.99 -2.31
N PRO A 14 4.23 -5.78 -1.01
CA PRO A 14 4.37 -4.47 -0.36
C PRO A 14 5.73 -3.80 -0.61
N ASP A 15 6.77 -4.59 -0.87
CA ASP A 15 8.13 -4.13 -1.18
C ASP A 15 8.21 -3.34 -2.50
N ALA A 16 7.28 -3.55 -3.43
CA ALA A 16 7.22 -2.78 -4.67
C ALA A 16 6.58 -1.40 -4.50
N TYR A 17 5.87 -1.16 -3.38
CA TYR A 17 5.17 0.09 -3.09
C TYR A 17 5.90 0.95 -2.05
N ASN A 18 6.72 0.32 -1.19
CA ASN A 18 7.57 1.02 -0.24
C ASN A 18 8.81 1.57 -0.94
N PHE A 19 8.70 2.76 -1.53
CA PHE A 19 9.84 3.43 -2.16
C PHE A 19 10.81 3.94 -1.10
N GLU A 20 12.03 3.39 -1.05
CA GLU A 20 13.10 3.99 -0.23
C GLU A 20 13.52 5.37 -0.78
N HIS A 21 13.23 5.66 -2.05
CA HIS A 21 13.55 6.92 -2.71
C HIS A 21 12.43 7.34 -3.66
N PHE A 22 11.87 8.53 -3.48
CA PHE A 22 10.90 9.08 -4.42
C PHE A 22 11.61 9.56 -5.70
N ARG A 23 11.47 8.82 -6.80
CA ARG A 23 11.97 9.17 -8.14
C ARG A 23 10.80 9.61 -9.03
N THR A 24 11.06 10.50 -10.00
CA THR A 24 10.06 10.96 -10.99
C THR A 24 9.31 9.82 -11.70
N GLN A 25 9.95 8.66 -11.85
CA GLN A 25 9.32 7.46 -12.42
C GLN A 25 8.10 6.99 -11.62
N HIS A 26 8.12 7.08 -10.29
CA HIS A 26 6.99 6.64 -9.44
C HIS A 26 5.74 7.49 -9.63
N LEU A 27 5.91 8.79 -9.88
CA LEU A 27 4.79 9.68 -10.22
C LEU A 27 4.08 9.22 -11.50
N LEU A 28 4.83 8.79 -12.52
CA LEU A 28 4.25 8.29 -13.78
C LEU A 28 3.53 6.96 -13.60
N ASP A 29 4.10 6.06 -12.79
CA ASP A 29 3.48 4.77 -12.49
C ASP A 29 2.20 4.93 -11.66
N ASP A 30 2.17 5.85 -10.69
CA ASP A 30 0.97 6.19 -9.91
C ASP A 30 -0.13 6.82 -10.76
N LEU A 31 0.24 7.72 -11.69
CA LEU A 31 -0.70 8.30 -12.65
C LEU A 31 -1.32 7.21 -13.52
N ARG A 32 -0.51 6.29 -14.06
CA ARG A 32 -1.01 5.15 -14.84
C ARG A 32 -1.93 4.27 -14.00
N ALA A 33 -1.53 3.89 -12.79
CA ALA A 33 -2.34 3.06 -11.89
C ALA A 33 -3.68 3.73 -11.55
N THR A 34 -3.69 5.06 -11.35
CA THR A 34 -4.89 5.86 -11.12
C THR A 34 -5.82 5.83 -12.33
N MET A 35 -5.30 6.04 -13.54
CA MET A 35 -6.07 5.96 -14.79
C MET A 35 -6.64 4.56 -15.01
N GLU A 36 -5.83 3.53 -14.76
CA GLU A 36 -6.19 2.12 -14.82
C GLU A 36 -7.04 1.69 -13.62
N ARG A 37 -7.41 2.64 -12.75
CA ARG A 37 -8.39 2.42 -11.69
C ARG A 37 -7.96 1.35 -10.69
N ARG A 38 -6.64 1.17 -10.57
CA ARG A 38 -5.92 0.19 -9.76
C ARG A 38 -5.46 0.88 -8.47
N GLY A 39 -6.33 0.90 -7.45
CA GLY A 39 -6.06 1.54 -6.15
C GLY A 39 -7.25 1.50 -5.19
N ILE A 40 -7.05 1.98 -3.95
CA ILE A 40 -8.10 2.10 -2.93
C ILE A 40 -9.10 3.17 -3.39
N ARG A 41 -10.40 2.88 -3.26
CA ARG A 41 -11.49 3.77 -3.72
C ARG A 41 -12.25 4.38 -2.55
N PRO A 42 -12.94 5.51 -2.76
CA PRO A 42 -13.92 6.01 -1.80
C PRO A 42 -14.95 4.92 -1.46
N GLY A 43 -15.23 4.74 -0.17
CA GLY A 43 -16.13 3.71 0.34
C GLY A 43 -15.51 2.30 0.45
N ALA A 44 -14.35 2.05 -0.15
CA ALA A 44 -13.63 0.79 0.06
C ALA A 44 -13.06 0.74 1.48
N LEU A 45 -13.04 -0.45 2.08
CA LEU A 45 -12.36 -0.65 3.35
C LEU A 45 -10.86 -0.42 3.17
N ALA A 46 -10.28 0.45 3.98
CA ALA A 46 -8.84 0.69 3.96
C ALA A 46 -8.08 -0.60 4.31
N PRO A 47 -7.09 -1.03 3.50
CA PRO A 47 -6.27 -2.22 3.78
C PRO A 47 -5.60 -2.11 5.14
N ASN A 48 -5.48 -3.24 5.86
CA ASN A 48 -4.75 -3.25 7.13
C ASN A 48 -3.26 -3.07 6.88
N PHE A 49 -2.61 -2.32 7.77
CA PHE A 49 -1.17 -2.15 7.81
C PHE A 49 -0.70 -1.97 9.26
N GLU A 50 0.59 -2.24 9.49
CA GLU A 50 1.32 -1.87 10.69
C GLU A 50 2.40 -0.85 10.36
N LEU A 51 2.59 0.13 11.25
CA LEU A 51 3.66 1.12 11.14
C LEU A 51 4.41 1.22 12.47
N LEU A 52 5.69 1.57 12.37
CA LEU A 52 6.46 1.98 13.54
C LEU A 52 6.16 3.45 13.83
N SER A 53 5.80 3.74 15.07
CA SER A 53 5.64 5.10 15.60
C SER A 53 7.00 5.71 15.91
N ILE A 54 7.03 7.04 16.06
CA ILE A 54 8.24 7.82 16.39
C ILE A 54 8.86 7.42 17.73
N ASP A 55 8.06 6.86 18.64
CA ASP A 55 8.49 6.35 19.95
C ASP A 55 8.93 4.87 19.90
N GLY A 56 8.97 4.27 18.72
CA GLY A 56 9.33 2.86 18.53
C GLY A 56 8.21 1.87 18.82
N THR A 57 7.00 2.33 19.15
CA THR A 57 5.85 1.45 19.30
C THR A 57 5.29 1.02 17.94
N ARG A 58 4.67 -0.18 17.88
CA ARG A 58 3.95 -0.61 16.67
C ARG A 58 2.51 -0.13 16.75
N MET A 59 2.04 0.50 15.69
CA MET A 59 0.67 0.96 15.52
C MET A 59 0.00 0.15 14.42
N HIS A 60 -1.22 -0.32 14.68
CA HIS A 60 -2.01 -1.06 13.69
C HIS A 60 -3.25 -0.29 13.29
N LEU A 61 -3.55 -0.24 11.99
CA LEU A 61 -4.70 0.53 11.48
C LEU A 61 -6.04 0.11 12.11
N SER A 62 -6.18 -1.15 12.56
CA SER A 62 -7.40 -1.63 13.21
C SER A 62 -7.74 -0.86 14.49
N GLU A 63 -6.75 -0.31 15.18
CA GLU A 63 -6.91 0.43 16.44
C GLU A 63 -7.59 1.79 16.24
N LEU A 64 -7.61 2.30 15.00
CA LEU A 64 -8.25 3.55 14.61
C LEU A 64 -9.64 3.34 13.99
N ARG A 65 -10.13 2.10 13.87
CA ARG A 65 -11.46 1.83 13.32
C ARG A 65 -12.55 2.44 14.20
N GLY A 66 -13.64 2.87 13.56
CA GLY A 66 -14.74 3.56 14.23
C GLY A 66 -14.47 5.03 14.58
N LYS A 67 -13.24 5.53 14.36
CA LYS A 67 -12.87 6.93 14.54
C LYS A 67 -12.63 7.59 13.17
N PRO A 68 -13.24 8.75 12.86
CA PRO A 68 -12.86 9.54 11.70
C PRO A 68 -11.37 9.88 11.76
N THR A 69 -10.60 9.32 10.83
CA THR A 69 -9.13 9.38 10.84
C THR A 69 -8.65 9.80 9.45
N LEU A 70 -7.82 10.84 9.39
CA LEU A 70 -7.11 11.24 8.18
C LEU A 70 -5.69 10.67 8.22
N LEU A 71 -5.32 9.90 7.20
CA LEU A 71 -3.95 9.41 7.02
C LEU A 71 -3.23 10.35 6.05
N HIS A 72 -2.16 10.97 6.52
CA HIS A 72 -1.31 11.83 5.71
C HIS A 72 0.05 11.15 5.53
N PHE A 73 0.32 10.71 4.29
CA PHE A 73 1.62 10.13 3.92
C PHE A 73 2.49 11.23 3.32
N GLY A 74 3.58 11.56 4.00
CA GLY A 74 4.56 12.55 3.55
C GLY A 74 5.94 11.93 3.48
N SER A 75 6.75 12.42 2.55
CA SER A 75 8.18 12.13 2.48
C SER A 75 8.93 13.44 2.70
N PHE A 76 9.89 13.43 3.63
CA PHE A 76 10.86 14.52 3.75
C PHE A 76 12.03 14.18 2.82
N THR A 77 11.96 14.65 1.57
CA THR A 77 13.09 14.70 0.64
C THR A 77 13.62 16.11 0.57
#